data_AF-A0A7V8JL72-F1
#
_entry.id   AF-A0A7V8JL72-F1
#
_cell.length_a   1.000
_cell.length_b   1.000
_cell.length_c   1.000
_cell.angle_alpha   90.00
_cell.angle_beta   90.00
_cell.angle_gamma   90.00
#
_symmetry.space_group_name_H-M   'P 1'
#
loop_
_entity.id
_entity.type
_entity.pdbx_description
1 polymer ?
#
loop_
_entity_poly.entity_id
_entity_poly.type
_entity_poly.pdbx_seq_one_letter_code
_entity_poly.pdbx_strand_id
1 'polypeptide(L)'
;MGPYLAVITALASMPFTFFMSNDAFYFGVLPILSEAAGNYGITPVEMARASLVGQPVHLLSPLVPSTYLLVGLAKVEFADHQKFTLKWAIAISLLLMVGSLLFALYPLAA
;
A
#
# COMPACT_ATOMS: atom_id res chain seq x y z
N MET A 1 -17.12 -10.02 3.35
CA MET A 1 -15.87 -9.42 2.83
C MET A 1 -16.13 -8.15 2.02
N GLY A 2 -17.16 -8.11 1.17
CA GLY A 2 -17.49 -6.94 0.32
C GLY A 2 -17.49 -5.56 0.98
N PRO A 3 -18.22 -5.36 2.10
CA PRO A 3 -18.25 -4.05 2.78
C PRO A 3 -16.89 -3.58 3.32
N TYR A 4 -15.93 -4.49 3.51
CA TYR A 4 -14.59 -4.19 4.05
C TYR A 4 -13.53 -4.04 2.95
N LEU A 5 -13.92 -3.97 1.68
CA LEU A 5 -12.98 -3.99 0.54
C LEU A 5 -11.97 -2.84 0.57
N ALA A 6 -12.33 -1.67 1.10
CA ALA A 6 -11.38 -0.56 1.27
C ALA A 6 -10.24 -0.96 2.25
N VAL A 7 -10.57 -1.47 3.43
CA VAL A 7 -9.58 -1.90 4.43
C VAL A 7 -8.77 -3.11 3.95
N ILE A 8 -9.41 -4.06 3.28
CA ILE A 8 -8.72 -5.20 2.66
C ILE A 8 -7.72 -4.71 1.62
N THR A 9 -8.11 -3.74 0.78
CA THR A 9 -7.22 -3.14 -0.23
C THR A 9 -6.07 -2.38 0.43
N ALA A 10 -6.32 -1.65 1.53
CA ALA A 10 -5.28 -0.99 2.30
C ALA A 10 -4.21 -1.97 2.80
N LEU A 11 -4.63 -3.09 3.40
CA LEU A 11 -3.70 -4.11 3.87
C LEU A 11 -3.01 -4.87 2.72
N ALA A 12 -3.75 -5.24 1.69
CA ALA A 12 -3.24 -5.97 0.53
C ALA A 12 -2.28 -5.13 -0.33
N SER A 13 -2.40 -3.81 -0.29
CA SER A 13 -1.49 -2.91 -1.01
C SER A 13 -0.04 -3.09 -0.57
N MET A 14 0.24 -3.42 0.71
CA MET A 14 1.61 -3.65 1.20
C MET A 14 2.33 -4.79 0.44
N PRO A 15 1.85 -6.05 0.44
CA PRO A 15 2.51 -7.12 -0.31
C PRO A 15 2.42 -6.92 -1.83
N PHE A 16 1.30 -6.41 -2.36
CA PHE A 16 1.15 -6.26 -3.81
C PHE A 16 2.09 -5.22 -4.39
N THR A 17 2.17 -4.04 -3.78
CA THR A 17 3.13 -3.02 -4.23
C THR A 17 4.58 -3.37 -3.88
N PHE A 18 4.83 -4.30 -2.95
CA PHE A 18 6.17 -4.81 -2.70
C PHE A 18 6.65 -5.76 -3.80
N PHE A 19 5.80 -6.71 -4.22
CA PHE A 19 6.17 -7.76 -5.19
C PHE A 19 5.84 -7.41 -6.65
N MET A 20 5.00 -6.40 -6.88
CA MET A 20 4.64 -5.90 -8.21
C MET A 20 5.15 -4.48 -8.38
N SER A 21 5.31 -4.02 -9.63
CA SER A 21 5.53 -2.60 -9.88
C SER A 21 4.31 -1.79 -9.44
N ASN A 22 4.55 -0.53 -9.07
CA ASN A 22 3.49 0.41 -8.69
C ASN A 22 2.43 0.48 -9.79
N ASP A 23 2.86 0.67 -11.04
CA ASP A 23 2.00 0.73 -12.22
C ASP A 23 1.15 -0.53 -12.40
N ALA A 24 1.72 -1.72 -12.21
CA ALA A 24 0.98 -2.98 -12.35
C ALA A 24 -0.14 -3.11 -11.30
N PHE A 25 0.11 -2.65 -10.07
CA PHE A 25 -0.92 -2.63 -9.03
C PHE A 25 -2.02 -1.59 -9.34
N TYR A 26 -1.65 -0.35 -9.68
CA TYR A 26 -2.62 0.73 -9.87
C TYR A 26 -3.42 0.64 -11.16
N PHE A 27 -2.83 0.11 -12.25
CA PHE A 27 -3.51 -0.01 -13.54
C PHE A 27 -4.08 -1.41 -13.78
N GLY A 28 -3.56 -2.44 -13.11
CA GLY A 28 -4.05 -3.81 -13.25
C GLY A 28 -5.00 -4.23 -12.12
N VAL A 29 -4.54 -4.17 -10.87
CA VAL A 29 -5.25 -4.78 -9.73
C VAL A 29 -6.31 -3.86 -9.13
N LEU A 30 -5.96 -2.61 -8.85
CA LEU A 30 -6.85 -1.65 -8.18
C LEU A 30 -8.16 -1.40 -8.95
N PRO A 31 -8.20 -1.31 -10.29
CA PRO A 31 -9.44 -1.12 -11.03
C PRO A 31 -10.43 -2.27 -10.80
N ILE A 32 -9.93 -3.52 -10.78
CA ILE A 32 -10.74 -4.72 -10.53
C ILE A 32 -11.31 -4.69 -9.10
N LEU A 33 -10.48 -4.34 -8.11
CA LEU A 33 -10.93 -4.20 -6.72
C LEU A 33 -11.96 -3.07 -6.58
N SER A 34 -11.76 -1.96 -7.28
CA SER A 34 -12.67 -0.81 -7.26
C SER A 34 -14.01 -1.11 -7.91
N GLU A 35 -14.04 -1.85 -9.01
CA GLU A 35 -15.28 -2.31 -9.65
C GLU A 35 -16.06 -3.24 -8.70
N ALA A 36 -15.37 -4.19 -8.06
CA ALA A 36 -15.99 -5.07 -7.07
C ALA A 36 -16.54 -4.28 -5.87
N ALA A 37 -15.79 -3.29 -5.38
CA ALA A 37 -16.16 -2.45 -4.24
C ALA A 37 -17.35 -1.51 -4.54
N GLY A 38 -17.51 -1.08 -5.79
CA GLY A 38 -18.64 -0.28 -6.25
C GLY A 38 -19.99 -0.95 -6.02
N ASN A 39 -20.06 -2.28 -6.08
CA ASN A 39 -21.28 -3.05 -5.76
C ASN A 39 -21.72 -2.92 -4.29
N TYR A 40 -20.83 -2.44 -3.42
CA TYR A 40 -21.08 -2.22 -2.00
C TYR A 40 -21.18 -0.74 -1.65
N GLY A 41 -21.16 0.18 -2.63
CA GLY A 41 -21.26 1.62 -2.40
C GLY A 41 -19.94 2.32 -2.05
N ILE A 42 -18.80 1.62 -2.12
CA ILE A 42 -17.48 2.22 -1.93
C ILE A 42 -17.05 2.89 -3.24
N THR A 43 -16.75 4.18 -3.19
CA THR A 43 -16.38 4.96 -4.37
C THR A 43 -14.95 4.66 -4.85
N PRO A 44 -14.65 4.89 -6.14
CA PRO A 44 -13.28 4.73 -6.65
C PRO A 44 -12.24 5.62 -5.95
N VAL A 45 -12.64 6.80 -5.48
CA VAL A 45 -11.75 7.72 -4.75
C VAL A 45 -11.39 7.14 -3.38
N GLU A 46 -12.34 6.51 -2.68
CA GLU A 46 -12.09 5.84 -1.40
C GLU A 46 -11.17 4.63 -1.58
N MET A 47 -11.37 3.83 -2.64
CA MET A 47 -10.49 2.73 -2.98
C MET A 47 -9.07 3.20 -3.33
N ALA A 48 -8.96 4.30 -4.09
CA ALA A 48 -7.67 4.90 -4.42
C ALA A 48 -6.93 5.35 -3.15
N ARG A 49 -7.61 6.01 -2.21
CA ARG A 49 -7.02 6.44 -0.93
C ARG A 49 -6.58 5.25 -0.07
N ALA A 50 -7.43 4.22 0.04
CA ALA A 50 -7.10 3.02 0.78
C ALA A 50 -5.84 2.34 0.24
N SER A 51 -5.68 2.29 -1.09
CA SER A 51 -4.54 1.64 -1.74
C SER A 51 -3.18 2.34 -1.50
N LEU A 52 -3.17 3.59 -1.00
CA LEU A 52 -1.94 4.32 -0.67
C LEU A 52 -1.30 3.88 0.66
N VAL A 53 -2.01 3.12 1.48
CA VAL A 53 -1.53 2.66 2.80
C VAL A 53 -0.22 1.86 2.69
N GLY A 54 -0.04 1.09 1.63
CA GLY A 54 1.13 0.23 1.43
C GLY A 54 2.39 0.93 0.94
N GLN A 55 2.34 2.22 0.60
CA GLN A 55 3.48 2.94 0.00
C GLN A 55 4.78 2.93 0.84
N PRO A 56 4.75 3.01 2.19
CA PRO A 56 5.96 2.83 2.99
C PRO A 56 6.64 1.47 2.77
N VAL A 57 5.87 0.39 2.61
CA VAL A 57 6.40 -0.94 2.33
C VAL A 57 6.87 -1.04 0.87
N HIS A 58 6.14 -0.46 -0.08
CA HIS A 58 6.52 -0.38 -1.49
C HIS A 58 7.94 0.16 -1.69
N LEU A 59 8.30 1.23 -0.97
CA LEU A 59 9.62 1.87 -1.09
C LEU A 59 10.79 0.96 -0.71
N LEU A 60 10.54 -0.09 0.06
CA LEU A 60 11.55 -1.11 0.43
C LEU A 60 11.69 -2.22 -0.61
N SER A 61 10.85 -2.22 -1.66
CA SER A 61 10.95 -3.20 -2.72
C SER A 61 12.25 -3.01 -3.51
N PRO A 62 12.98 -4.10 -3.84
CA PRO A 62 14.12 -4.02 -4.75
C PRO A 62 13.71 -3.62 -6.17
N LEU A 63 12.41 -3.62 -6.48
CA LEU A 63 11.85 -3.13 -7.74
C LEU A 63 11.83 -1.60 -7.82
N VAL A 64 12.11 -0.88 -6.72
CA VAL A 64 12.22 0.58 -6.67
C VAL A 64 13.69 0.98 -6.91
N PRO A 65 14.07 1.43 -8.13
CA PRO A 65 15.48 1.61 -8.48
C PRO A 65 16.16 2.72 -7.68
N SER A 66 15.41 3.76 -7.30
CA SER A 66 15.92 4.88 -6.52
C SER A 66 16.36 4.46 -5.13
N THR A 67 15.54 3.68 -4.40
CA THR A 67 15.91 3.16 -3.08
C THR A 67 17.14 2.27 -3.18
N TYR A 68 17.17 1.36 -4.15
CA TYR A 68 18.30 0.46 -4.35
C TYR A 68 19.61 1.22 -4.60
N LEU A 69 19.56 2.23 -5.49
CA LEU A 69 20.71 3.09 -5.79
C LEU A 69 21.19 3.87 -4.57
N LEU A 70 20.28 4.54 -3.84
CA LEU A 70 20.62 5.39 -2.70
C LEU A 70 21.24 4.59 -1.55
N VAL A 71 20.73 3.40 -1.28
CA VAL A 71 21.28 2.49 -0.25
C VAL A 71 22.70 2.04 -0.64
N GLY A 72 22.93 1.73 -1.92
CA GLY A 72 24.26 1.42 -2.44
C GLY A 72 25.24 2.59 -2.33
N LEU A 73 24.81 3.81 -2.63
CA LEU A 73 25.63 5.03 -2.46
C LEU A 73 25.98 5.30 -0.99
N ALA A 74 25.09 4.93 -0.06
CA ALA A 74 25.35 4.99 1.38
C ALA A 74 26.29 3.88 1.88
N LYS A 75 26.76 2.97 1.01
CA LYS A 75 27.61 1.81 1.34
C LYS A 75 26.97 0.88 2.37
N VAL A 76 25.64 0.71 2.28
CA VAL A 76 24.87 -0.20 3.14
C VAL A 76 24.35 -1.36 2.29
N GLU A 77 24.36 -2.58 2.85
CA GLU A 77 23.73 -3.73 2.21
C GLU A 77 22.21 -3.56 2.17
N PHE A 78 21.60 -3.74 0.99
CA PHE A 78 20.17 -3.53 0.79
C PHE A 78 19.32 -4.43 1.69
N ALA A 79 19.74 -5.68 1.88
CA ALA A 79 19.06 -6.63 2.74
C ALA A 79 19.03 -6.16 4.21
N ASP A 80 20.09 -5.52 4.70
CA ASP A 80 20.16 -5.02 6.07
C ASP A 80 19.29 -3.78 6.25
N HIS A 81 19.31 -2.86 5.28
CA HIS A 81 18.40 -1.71 5.24
C HIS A 81 16.93 -2.17 5.24
N GLN A 82 16.59 -3.15 4.41
CA GLN A 82 15.25 -3.70 4.31
C GLN A 82 14.83 -4.38 5.62
N LYS A 83 15.65 -5.27 6.20
CA LYS A 83 15.34 -5.95 7.46
C LYS A 83 15.13 -4.98 8.62
N PHE A 84 15.96 -3.94 8.70
CA PHE A 84 15.84 -2.91 9.72
C PHE A 84 14.54 -2.10 9.56
N THR A 85 14.25 -1.68 8.33
CA THR A 85 13.19 -0.70 8.05
C THR A 85 11.80 -1.34 7.91
N LEU A 86 11.70 -2.62 7.51
CA LEU A 86 10.42 -3.27 7.19
C LEU A 86 9.40 -3.20 8.33
N LYS A 87 9.83 -3.47 9.57
CA LYS A 87 8.94 -3.38 10.74
C LYS A 87 8.40 -1.95 10.95
N TRP A 88 9.22 -0.94 10.66
CA TRP A 88 8.82 0.47 10.78
C TRP A 88 7.93 0.89 9.62
N ALA A 89 8.21 0.43 8.40
CA ALA A 89 7.35 0.65 7.24
C ALA A 89 5.95 0.08 7.48
N ILE A 90 5.85 -1.16 7.99
CA ILE A 90 4.57 -1.76 8.36
C ILE A 90 3.87 -0.94 9.46
N ALA A 91 4.60 -0.53 10.50
CA ALA A 91 4.01 0.29 11.57
C ALA A 91 3.47 1.63 11.04
N ILE A 92 4.21 2.31 10.15
CA ILE A 92 3.78 3.56 9.52
C ILE A 92 2.58 3.33 8.60
N SER A 93 2.57 2.25 7.80
CA SER A 93 1.40 1.86 6.99
C SER A 93 0.15 1.69 7.85
N LEU A 94 0.26 0.99 8.99
CA LEU A 94 -0.87 0.82 9.91
C LEU A 94 -1.30 2.15 10.55
N LEU A 95 -0.35 3.03 10.91
CA LEU A 95 -0.66 4.37 11.41
C LEU A 95 -1.38 5.23 10.36
N LEU A 96 -0.96 5.17 9.09
CA LEU A 96 -1.63 5.84 7.97
C LEU A 96 -3.04 5.29 7.76
N MET A 97 -3.22 3.98 7.88
CA MET A 97 -4.55 3.34 7.80
C MET A 97 -5.46 3.83 8.93
N VAL A 98 -4.99 3.81 10.17
CA VAL A 98 -5.74 4.30 11.34
C VAL A 98 -6.09 5.78 11.16
N GLY A 99 -5.13 6.62 10.77
CA GLY A 99 -5.37 8.03 10.49
C GLY A 99 -6.43 8.22 9.39
N SER A 100 -6.33 7.49 8.29
CA SER A 100 -7.28 7.56 7.18
C SER A 100 -8.71 7.19 7.61
N LEU A 101 -8.85 6.19 8.48
CA LEU A 101 -10.15 5.80 9.06
C LEU A 101 -10.69 6.87 10.02
N LEU A 102 -9.83 7.45 10.88
CA LEU A 102 -10.22 8.51 11.81
C LEU A 102 -10.69 9.78 11.10
N PHE A 103 -10.07 10.13 9.97
CA PHE A 103 -10.46 11.27 9.13
C PHE A 103 -11.54 10.93 8.10
N ALA A 104 -12.12 9.72 8.16
CA ALA A 104 -13.14 9.24 7.23
C ALA A 104 -12.76 9.39 5.74
N LEU A 105 -11.49 9.14 5.40
CA LEU A 105 -10.99 9.22 4.03
C LEU A 105 -11.54 8.09 3.14
N TYR A 106 -11.88 6.96 3.76
CA TYR A 106 -12.59 5.80 3.21
C TYR A 106 -13.25 4.98 4.36
N PRO A 107 -14.29 4.19 4.08
CA PRO A 107 -15.05 3.51 5.13
C PRO A 107 -14.31 2.31 5.72
N LEU A 108 -14.54 2.05 7.01
CA LEU A 108 -14.17 0.78 7.66
C LEU A 108 -15.03 -0.37 7.11
N ALA A 109 -16.33 -0.13 7.01
CA ALA A 109 -17.33 -0.98 6.40
C ALA A 109 -18.31 -0.09 5.63
N ALA A 110 -18.66 -0.51 4.42
CA ALA A 110 -19.67 0.14 3.57
C ALA A 110 -21.10 -0.03 4.11
#